data_AF-A0A928A9D1-F1
#
_entry.id   AF-A0A928A9D1-F1
#
_cell.length_a   1.000
_cell.length_b   1.000
_cell.length_c   1.000
_cell.angle_alpha   90.00
_cell.angle_beta   90.00
_cell.angle_gamma   90.00
#
_symmetry.space_group_name_H-M   'P 1'
#
loop_
_entity.id
_entity.type
_entity.pdbx_description
1 polymer ?
#
loop_
_entity_poly.entity_id
_entity_poly.type
_entity_poly.pdbx_seq_one_letter_code
_entity_poly.pdbx_strand_id
1 'polypeptide(L)'
;MIKNILLTSLMITNSTINVYTPNGTSVSVYQFSEFNSSQINELNLVSDNYFLSDIRIASASRMYNCHSYAFYSQNIDENEYCIDDAYLYINDGSYIEVPYSQVQVRDRIVYFDEDDNIVHSGVVRGTTGQTPNGVCGYSNTVWVQSKWGYYGLYEHRGDQCLYTSLINGGTATYVKFYRYNMSHTHSYSYDVFDSKYHYSSCECGEVIVEHTFELQSIFPLSNEYDPNYIPSYVCTYCGYVSRTGGL
;
A
#
# COMPACT_ATOMS: atom_id res chain seq x y z
N MET A 1 33.16 -8.40 3.36
CA MET A 1 33.58 -8.09 1.97
C MET A 1 32.63 -8.83 1.03
N ILE A 2 31.47 -8.23 0.72
CA ILE A 2 30.51 -8.83 -0.21
C ILE A 2 31.08 -8.66 -1.62
N LYS A 3 31.45 -9.77 -2.26
CA LYS A 3 31.89 -9.76 -3.66
C LYS A 3 30.68 -9.46 -4.54
N ASN A 4 30.81 -8.39 -5.34
CA ASN A 4 29.95 -8.07 -6.47
C ASN A 4 29.65 -9.32 -7.30
N ILE A 5 28.42 -9.82 -7.23
CA ILE A 5 27.86 -10.67 -8.26
C ILE A 5 27.23 -9.73 -9.29
N LEU A 6 28.05 -9.30 -10.25
CA LEU A 6 27.57 -8.71 -11.50
C LEU A 6 26.86 -9.81 -12.30
N LEU A 7 25.53 -9.85 -12.23
CA LEU A 7 24.70 -10.61 -13.16
C LEU A 7 24.16 -9.63 -14.21
N THR A 8 24.63 -9.87 -15.43
CA THR A 8 24.44 -9.11 -16.65
C THR A 8 22.98 -8.79 -16.97
N SER A 9 22.75 -7.49 -17.20
CA SER A 9 21.60 -6.85 -17.84
C SER A 9 20.99 -7.68 -18.98
N LEU A 10 19.69 -8.01 -18.85
CA LEU A 10 18.85 -8.43 -19.97
C LEU A 10 17.69 -7.43 -20.13
N MET A 11 17.83 -6.59 -21.15
CA MET A 11 16.83 -5.90 -21.97
C MET A 11 15.63 -5.23 -21.26
N ILE A 12 15.79 -3.94 -20.93
CA ILE A 12 14.69 -2.99 -20.74
C ILE A 12 14.10 -2.68 -22.12
N THR A 13 12.84 -3.03 -22.38
CA THR A 13 12.09 -2.42 -23.47
C THR A 13 11.72 -0.99 -23.07
N ASN A 14 12.12 -0.01 -23.87
CA ASN A 14 11.84 1.43 -23.68
C ASN A 14 10.35 1.78 -23.84
N SER A 15 9.50 1.25 -22.96
CA SER A 15 8.19 1.80 -22.66
C SER A 15 8.21 2.25 -21.22
N THR A 16 7.92 3.52 -20.96
CA THR A 16 7.71 4.01 -19.59
C THR A 16 6.44 3.34 -19.06
N ILE A 17 6.62 2.33 -18.21
CA ILE A 17 5.51 1.71 -17.49
C ILE A 17 5.28 2.55 -16.25
N ASN A 18 4.03 2.95 -16.05
CA ASN A 18 3.62 3.75 -14.92
C ASN A 18 2.56 2.99 -14.13
N VAL A 19 2.65 3.10 -12.81
CA VAL A 19 1.52 2.88 -11.90
C VAL A 19 1.05 4.23 -11.39
N TYR A 20 -0.09 4.26 -10.71
CA TYR A 20 -0.63 5.49 -10.16
C TYR A 20 -0.70 5.41 -8.64
N THR A 21 -0.38 6.52 -7.99
CA THR A 21 -0.70 6.68 -6.57
C THR A 21 -2.22 6.72 -6.38
N PRO A 22 -2.71 6.50 -5.16
CA PRO A 22 -4.13 6.66 -4.84
C PRO A 22 -4.75 8.02 -5.16
N ASN A 23 -3.95 9.07 -5.30
CA ASN A 23 -4.39 10.41 -5.72
C ASN A 23 -4.12 10.70 -7.21
N GLY A 24 -3.77 9.67 -8.00
CA GLY A 24 -3.66 9.73 -9.46
C GLY A 24 -2.31 10.24 -9.99
N THR A 25 -1.32 10.46 -9.14
CA THR A 25 0.03 10.84 -9.58
C THR A 25 0.71 9.65 -10.25
N SER A 26 1.21 9.84 -11.47
CA SER A 26 1.96 8.82 -12.21
C SER A 26 3.32 8.54 -11.56
N VAL A 27 3.63 7.27 -11.33
CA VAL A 27 4.90 6.78 -10.77
C VAL A 27 5.54 5.81 -11.77
N SER A 28 6.76 6.13 -12.22
CA SER A 28 7.55 5.26 -13.09
C SER A 28 7.96 3.98 -12.34
N VAL A 29 7.85 2.83 -13.01
CA VAL A 29 8.21 1.53 -12.42
C VAL A 29 9.14 0.73 -13.32
N TYR A 30 9.85 -0.22 -12.70
CA TYR A 30 10.62 -1.24 -13.39
C TYR A 30 9.93 -2.59 -13.32
N GLN A 31 9.99 -3.35 -14.40
CA GLN A 31 9.64 -4.77 -14.42
C GLN A 31 10.90 -5.59 -14.63
N PHE A 32 10.97 -6.74 -13.95
CA PHE A 32 12.06 -7.68 -14.10
C PHE A 32 11.48 -9.07 -14.32
N SER A 33 12.16 -9.92 -15.10
CA SER A 33 11.81 -11.34 -15.16
C SER A 33 12.18 -12.01 -13.85
N GLU A 34 11.36 -12.94 -13.34
CA GLU A 34 11.64 -13.62 -12.08
C GLU A 34 12.99 -14.39 -12.08
N PHE A 35 13.53 -14.63 -10.90
CA PHE A 35 14.63 -15.56 -10.67
C PHE A 35 14.23 -16.99 -11.05
N ASN A 36 15.20 -17.80 -11.47
CA ASN A 36 14.95 -19.23 -11.60
C ASN A 36 14.88 -19.91 -10.22
N SER A 37 14.31 -21.11 -10.15
CA SER A 37 14.10 -21.82 -8.89
C SER A 37 15.39 -22.07 -8.09
N SER A 38 16.53 -22.27 -8.75
CA SER A 38 17.82 -22.45 -8.06
C SER A 38 18.28 -21.17 -7.38
N GLN A 39 18.13 -20.02 -8.05
CA GLN A 39 18.46 -18.70 -7.49
C GLN A 39 17.55 -18.36 -6.31
N ILE A 40 16.25 -18.64 -6.44
CA ILE A 40 15.28 -18.44 -5.35
C ILE A 40 15.69 -19.26 -4.12
N ASN A 41 16.02 -20.54 -4.32
CA ASN A 41 16.44 -21.42 -3.23
C ASN A 41 17.74 -20.95 -2.57
N GLU A 42 18.72 -20.50 -3.35
CA GLU A 42 19.99 -19.97 -2.82
C GLU A 42 19.76 -18.70 -1.98
N LEU A 43 19.00 -17.74 -2.50
CA LEU A 43 18.69 -16.51 -1.78
C LEU A 43 17.89 -16.77 -0.50
N ASN A 44 16.94 -17.69 -0.56
CA ASN A 44 16.18 -18.16 0.60
C ASN A 44 17.10 -18.75 1.67
N LEU A 45 18.00 -19.66 1.30
CA LEU A 45 18.96 -20.28 2.21
C LEU A 45 19.91 -19.26 2.83
N VAL A 46 20.40 -18.30 2.05
CA VAL A 46 21.20 -17.20 2.59
C VAL A 46 20.39 -16.47 3.65
N SER A 47 19.20 -15.98 3.31
CA SER A 47 18.38 -15.19 4.22
C SER A 47 18.04 -15.91 5.54
N ASP A 48 17.71 -17.20 5.49
CA ASP A 48 17.33 -17.98 6.69
C ASP A 48 18.50 -18.15 7.67
N ASN A 49 19.73 -18.14 7.17
CA ASN A 49 20.92 -18.23 8.00
C ASN A 49 21.34 -16.87 8.60
N TYR A 50 20.94 -15.76 7.99
CA TYR A 50 21.31 -14.42 8.43
C TYR A 50 20.23 -13.74 9.30
N PHE A 51 18.95 -14.04 9.08
CA PHE A 51 17.81 -13.30 9.62
C PHE A 51 17.04 -14.11 10.67
N LEU A 52 17.74 -14.50 11.75
CA LEU A 52 17.29 -15.49 12.72
C LEU A 52 16.06 -15.09 13.56
N SER A 53 15.69 -13.81 13.60
CA SER A 53 14.52 -13.32 14.37
C SER A 53 13.28 -13.09 13.53
N ASP A 54 13.37 -13.29 12.22
CA ASP A 54 12.37 -12.81 11.27
C ASP A 54 11.62 -13.99 10.65
N ILE A 55 10.35 -13.80 10.36
CA ILE A 55 9.50 -14.86 9.80
C ILE A 55 9.39 -14.61 8.30
N ARG A 56 9.96 -15.49 7.47
CA ARG A 56 9.77 -15.41 6.02
C ARG A 56 8.33 -15.73 5.66
N ILE A 57 7.64 -14.75 5.09
CA ILE A 57 6.26 -14.82 4.61
C ILE A 57 6.21 -15.30 3.15
N ALA A 58 7.19 -14.88 2.34
CA ALA A 58 7.31 -15.31 0.94
C ALA A 58 8.76 -15.49 0.51
N SER A 59 8.97 -16.34 -0.48
CA SER A 59 10.29 -16.61 -1.08
C SER A 59 10.94 -15.37 -1.68
N ALA A 60 12.25 -15.46 -1.89
CA ALA A 60 13.00 -14.52 -2.69
C ALA A 60 12.35 -14.31 -4.07
N SER A 61 12.29 -13.05 -4.48
CA SER A 61 11.68 -12.62 -5.76
C SER A 61 12.35 -11.34 -6.23
N ARG A 62 12.44 -11.15 -7.56
CA ARG A 62 12.82 -9.88 -8.19
C ARG A 62 11.66 -9.14 -8.86
N MET A 63 10.45 -9.69 -8.80
CA MET A 63 9.27 -9.12 -9.46
C MET A 63 8.82 -7.82 -8.81
N TYR A 64 8.99 -7.69 -7.49
CA TYR A 64 8.62 -6.49 -6.74
C TYR A 64 9.63 -6.15 -5.65
N ASN A 65 9.62 -4.89 -5.22
CA ASN A 65 10.45 -4.39 -4.12
C ASN A 65 9.62 -3.90 -2.93
N CYS A 66 10.29 -3.36 -1.91
CA CYS A 66 9.67 -2.89 -0.67
C CYS A 66 8.65 -1.78 -0.88
N HIS A 67 8.98 -0.78 -1.72
CA HIS A 67 8.08 0.32 -2.02
C HIS A 67 6.84 -0.15 -2.77
N SER A 68 7.00 -1.06 -3.75
CA SER A 68 5.86 -1.66 -4.45
C SER A 68 4.96 -2.48 -3.53
N TYR A 69 5.54 -3.33 -2.67
CA TYR A 69 4.76 -4.10 -1.70
C TYR A 69 4.02 -3.20 -0.71
N ALA A 70 4.67 -2.13 -0.24
CA ALA A 70 4.06 -1.18 0.67
C ALA A 70 2.95 -0.40 -0.03
N PHE A 71 3.22 0.28 -1.13
CA PHE A 71 2.35 1.33 -1.65
C PHE A 71 1.44 0.92 -2.80
N TYR A 72 1.84 -0.10 -3.58
CA TYR A 72 1.13 -0.49 -4.79
C TYR A 72 0.31 -1.77 -4.60
N SER A 73 0.94 -2.92 -4.39
CA SER A 73 0.21 -4.19 -4.27
C SER A 73 0.87 -5.17 -3.30
N GLN A 74 0.06 -5.67 -2.36
CA GLN A 74 0.45 -6.76 -1.47
C GLN A 74 0.11 -8.15 -2.04
N ASN A 75 -0.50 -8.22 -3.23
CA ASN A 75 -0.69 -9.48 -3.95
C ASN A 75 0.63 -9.87 -4.61
N ILE A 76 1.45 -10.63 -3.88
CA ILE A 76 2.82 -10.97 -4.29
C ILE A 76 2.90 -11.86 -5.53
N ASP A 77 1.83 -12.58 -5.85
CA ASP A 77 1.77 -13.46 -7.03
C ASP A 77 1.49 -12.67 -8.32
N GLU A 78 0.92 -11.46 -8.19
CA GLU A 78 0.56 -10.56 -9.30
C GLU A 78 1.38 -9.26 -9.31
N ASN A 79 2.18 -8.99 -8.27
CA ASN A 79 2.98 -7.77 -8.20
C ASN A 79 4.26 -7.93 -9.01
N GLU A 80 4.27 -7.31 -10.19
CA GLU A 80 5.37 -7.35 -11.15
C GLU A 80 6.19 -6.05 -11.23
N TYR A 81 5.96 -5.11 -10.31
CA TYR A 81 6.56 -3.78 -10.37
C TYR A 81 7.51 -3.51 -9.21
N CYS A 82 8.64 -2.89 -9.53
CA CYS A 82 9.56 -2.27 -8.60
C CYS A 82 9.44 -0.75 -8.69
N ILE A 83 9.19 -0.10 -7.55
CA ILE A 83 9.08 1.36 -7.42
C ILE A 83 10.38 1.88 -6.85
N ASP A 84 11.12 2.72 -7.57
CA ASP A 84 12.43 3.22 -7.14
C ASP A 84 12.31 4.11 -5.91
N ASP A 85 11.34 5.03 -5.93
CA ASP A 85 11.12 6.02 -4.89
C ASP A 85 9.63 6.10 -4.54
N ALA A 86 9.33 5.99 -3.24
CA ALA A 86 7.97 6.10 -2.71
C ALA A 86 7.53 7.54 -2.41
N TYR A 87 8.38 8.55 -2.68
CA TYR A 87 8.13 9.96 -2.35
C TYR A 87 6.76 10.45 -2.82
N LEU A 88 6.37 10.11 -4.05
CA LEU A 88 5.10 10.55 -4.61
C LEU A 88 3.89 10.03 -3.81
N TYR A 89 3.93 8.82 -3.27
CA TYR A 89 2.83 8.27 -2.47
C TYR A 89 2.61 9.00 -1.14
N ILE A 90 3.69 9.51 -0.53
CA ILE A 90 3.61 10.16 0.78
C ILE A 90 3.51 11.69 0.69
N ASN A 91 3.72 12.27 -0.50
CA ASN A 91 3.75 13.72 -0.70
C ASN A 91 2.59 14.25 -1.57
N ASP A 92 1.93 13.40 -2.38
CA ASP A 92 0.81 13.85 -3.23
C ASP A 92 -0.55 13.86 -2.52
N GLY A 93 -0.58 13.52 -1.23
CA GLY A 93 -1.80 13.44 -0.43
C GLY A 93 -2.47 12.06 -0.41
N SER A 94 -1.95 11.06 -1.13
CA SER A 94 -2.43 9.68 -1.08
C SER A 94 -2.28 9.04 0.30
N TYR A 95 -1.22 9.41 1.02
CA TYR A 95 -0.99 9.01 2.39
C TYR A 95 -0.64 10.22 3.25
N ILE A 96 -1.14 10.25 4.48
CA ILE A 96 -0.89 11.31 5.48
C ILE A 96 0.03 10.78 6.58
N GLU A 97 0.99 11.61 7.01
CA GLU A 97 1.86 11.26 8.14
C GLU A 97 1.01 11.12 9.43
N VAL A 98 1.26 10.07 10.19
CA VAL A 98 0.58 9.82 11.47
C VAL A 98 1.58 9.83 12.63
N PRO A 99 1.24 10.45 13.77
CA PRO A 99 2.10 10.39 14.94
C PRO A 99 2.17 8.96 15.48
N TYR A 100 3.33 8.57 16.01
CA TYR A 100 3.58 7.19 16.47
C TYR A 100 2.51 6.67 17.44
N SER A 101 1.97 7.56 18.30
CA SER A 101 0.94 7.22 19.30
C SER A 101 -0.41 6.85 18.69
N GLN A 102 -0.59 7.05 17.39
CA GLN A 102 -1.81 6.74 16.65
C GLN A 102 -1.61 5.66 15.58
N VAL A 103 -0.40 5.08 15.48
CA VAL A 103 -0.09 4.06 14.48
C VAL A 103 -0.99 2.84 14.66
N GLN A 104 -1.50 2.33 13.54
CA GLN A 104 -2.38 1.17 13.50
C GLN A 104 -1.91 0.16 12.45
N VAL A 105 -2.47 -1.05 12.52
CA VAL A 105 -2.27 -2.08 11.49
C VAL A 105 -2.70 -1.55 10.13
N ARG A 106 -1.96 -1.88 9.08
CA ARG A 106 -2.09 -1.36 7.70
C ARG A 106 -1.60 0.06 7.50
N ASP A 107 -1.07 0.76 8.49
CA ASP A 107 -0.26 1.95 8.20
C ASP A 107 1.04 1.55 7.49
N ARG A 108 1.69 2.49 6.83
CA ARG A 108 3.02 2.33 6.25
C ARG A 108 4.06 2.81 7.25
N ILE A 109 5.16 2.09 7.33
CA ILE A 109 6.39 2.57 7.94
C ILE A 109 7.37 2.86 6.81
N VAL A 110 7.96 4.05 6.84
CA VAL A 110 8.93 4.50 5.84
C VAL A 110 10.21 4.85 6.57
N TYR A 111 11.32 4.28 6.10
CA TYR A 111 12.64 4.43 6.68
C TYR A 111 13.42 5.44 5.85
N PHE A 112 14.04 6.39 6.54
CA PHE A 112 14.78 7.49 5.95
C PHE A 112 16.22 7.48 6.41
N ASP A 113 17.15 7.85 5.52
CA ASP A 113 18.54 8.12 5.88
C ASP A 113 18.72 9.53 6.48
N GLU A 114 19.97 9.94 6.70
CA GLU A 114 20.29 11.27 7.27
C GLU A 114 20.02 12.45 6.33
N ASP A 115 19.87 12.19 5.03
CA ASP A 115 19.63 13.18 3.98
C ASP A 115 18.13 13.24 3.58
N ASP A 116 17.25 12.67 4.42
CA ASP A 116 15.81 12.55 4.21
C ASP A 116 15.42 11.71 2.97
N ASN A 117 16.31 10.87 2.44
CA ASN A 117 15.95 9.96 1.33
C ASN A 117 15.19 8.75 1.87
N ILE A 118 14.16 8.32 1.14
CA ILE A 118 13.44 7.08 1.44
C ILE A 118 14.31 5.89 1.02
N VAL A 119 14.75 5.10 1.99
CA VAL A 119 15.63 3.93 1.73
C VAL A 119 14.89 2.60 1.85
N HIS A 120 13.75 2.57 2.54
CA HIS A 120 12.94 1.37 2.69
C HIS A 120 11.50 1.67 3.09
N SER A 121 10.60 0.72 2.86
CA SER A 121 9.19 0.83 3.27
C SER A 121 8.60 -0.53 3.63
N GLY A 122 7.58 -0.51 4.48
CA GLY A 122 6.85 -1.70 4.89
C GLY A 122 5.43 -1.39 5.36
N VAL A 123 4.70 -2.46 5.64
CA VAL A 123 3.32 -2.40 6.14
C VAL A 123 3.30 -2.81 7.61
N VAL A 124 2.71 -1.99 8.47
CA VAL A 124 2.54 -2.30 9.89
C VAL A 124 1.55 -3.46 10.04
N ARG A 125 1.97 -4.53 10.73
CA ARG A 125 1.18 -5.74 11.03
C ARG A 125 0.72 -5.82 12.48
N GLY A 126 1.35 -5.06 13.37
CA GLY A 126 0.97 -5.00 14.77
C GLY A 126 1.74 -3.92 15.52
N THR A 127 1.28 -3.58 16.72
CA THR A 127 1.98 -2.70 17.66
C THR A 127 2.53 -3.54 18.81
N THR A 128 3.70 -3.18 19.34
CA THR A 128 4.38 -3.98 20.39
C THR A 128 4.12 -3.47 21.81
N GLY A 129 3.57 -2.26 21.95
CA GLY A 129 3.41 -1.59 23.24
C GLY A 129 4.72 -1.18 23.92
N GLN A 130 5.85 -1.32 23.22
CA GLN A 130 7.18 -0.99 23.74
C GLN A 130 7.44 0.52 23.69
N THR A 131 8.36 0.98 24.56
CA THR A 131 8.93 2.33 24.46
C THR A 131 10.01 2.39 23.38
N PRO A 132 10.26 3.57 22.77
CA PRO A 132 11.33 3.76 21.79
C PRO A 132 12.68 3.32 22.34
N ASN A 133 13.42 2.54 21.56
CA ASN A 133 14.76 2.07 21.94
C ASN A 133 15.90 2.90 21.31
N GLY A 134 15.57 3.94 20.56
CA GLY A 134 16.52 4.82 19.88
C GLY A 134 16.96 4.33 18.50
N VAL A 135 16.63 3.09 18.11
CA VAL A 135 16.91 2.57 16.77
C VAL A 135 15.87 3.09 15.80
N CYS A 136 16.30 3.97 14.89
CA CYS A 136 15.42 4.67 13.95
C CYS A 136 14.18 5.29 14.65
N GLY A 137 14.39 5.85 15.85
CA GLY A 137 13.32 6.45 16.66
C GLY A 137 12.33 5.42 17.20
N TYR A 138 11.15 5.34 16.58
CA TYR A 138 9.99 4.57 17.05
C TYR A 138 9.82 3.22 16.35
N SER A 139 10.79 2.79 15.56
CA SER A 139 10.66 1.59 14.71
C SER A 139 10.41 0.31 15.51
N ASN A 140 10.96 0.17 16.73
CA ASN A 140 10.75 -1.00 17.59
C ASN A 140 9.32 -1.12 18.17
N THR A 141 8.50 -0.07 18.02
CA THR A 141 7.14 -0.04 18.57
C THR A 141 6.12 -0.80 17.70
N VAL A 142 6.56 -1.33 16.55
CA VAL A 142 5.71 -2.03 15.58
C VAL A 142 6.31 -3.34 15.07
N TRP A 143 5.43 -4.26 14.70
CA TRP A 143 5.70 -5.37 13.80
C TRP A 143 5.40 -4.95 12.36
N VAL A 144 6.27 -5.32 11.44
CA VAL A 144 6.28 -4.84 10.05
C VAL A 144 6.43 -6.01 9.10
N GLN A 145 5.70 -6.00 7.99
CA GLN A 145 6.00 -6.82 6.83
C GLN A 145 6.67 -5.98 5.75
N SER A 146 7.83 -6.43 5.28
CA SER A 146 8.56 -5.74 4.20
C SER A 146 9.46 -6.67 3.38
N LYS A 147 9.65 -6.31 2.12
CA LYS A 147 10.47 -7.05 1.14
C LYS A 147 11.92 -6.61 1.25
N TRP A 148 12.88 -7.53 1.36
CA TRP A 148 14.28 -7.15 1.56
C TRP A 148 15.13 -7.39 0.33
N GLY A 149 15.42 -6.34 -0.45
CA GLY A 149 16.24 -6.42 -1.65
C GLY A 149 15.83 -7.59 -2.56
N TYR A 150 16.79 -8.46 -2.90
CA TYR A 150 16.57 -9.69 -3.67
C TYR A 150 16.06 -10.89 -2.85
N TYR A 151 16.01 -10.79 -1.52
CA TYR A 151 15.53 -11.84 -0.62
C TYR A 151 14.00 -11.88 -0.56
N GLY A 152 13.43 -12.58 0.42
CA GLY A 152 11.99 -12.74 0.58
C GLY A 152 11.25 -11.53 1.16
N LEU A 153 9.96 -11.76 1.38
CA LEU A 153 9.09 -10.92 2.23
C LEU A 153 9.16 -11.46 3.65
N TYR A 154 9.40 -10.58 4.63
CA TYR A 154 9.55 -10.99 6.03
C TYR A 154 8.62 -10.20 6.94
N GLU A 155 8.17 -10.84 8.00
CA GLU A 155 7.60 -10.19 9.17
C GLU A 155 8.67 -10.08 10.27
N HIS A 156 8.89 -8.86 10.76
CA HIS A 156 9.95 -8.53 11.71
C HIS A 156 9.55 -7.34 12.58
N ARG A 157 10.25 -7.10 13.70
CA ARG A 157 10.11 -5.85 14.46
C ARG A 157 10.77 -4.71 13.68
N GLY A 158 10.20 -3.50 13.69
CA GLY A 158 10.67 -2.44 12.79
C GLY A 158 12.16 -2.06 12.97
N ASP A 159 12.68 -2.11 14.19
CA ASP A 159 14.10 -1.88 14.50
C ASP A 159 15.02 -3.03 14.08
N GLN A 160 14.47 -4.18 13.69
CA GLN A 160 15.22 -5.33 13.17
C GLN A 160 15.29 -5.31 11.63
N CYS A 161 14.85 -4.22 11.00
CA CYS A 161 14.95 -4.06 9.56
C CYS A 161 16.42 -3.94 9.11
N LEU A 162 16.79 -4.64 8.03
CA LEU A 162 18.13 -4.60 7.43
C LEU A 162 18.55 -3.23 6.91
N TYR A 163 17.60 -2.33 6.69
CA TYR A 163 17.86 -1.00 6.22
C TYR A 163 18.17 -0.03 7.35
N THR A 164 18.01 -0.43 8.62
CA THR A 164 18.45 0.38 9.77
C THR A 164 19.97 0.48 9.81
N SER A 165 20.50 1.66 10.19
CA SER A 165 21.94 1.92 10.26
C SER A 165 22.73 1.01 11.21
N LEU A 166 22.04 0.30 12.10
CA LEU A 166 22.63 -0.63 13.04
C LEU A 166 22.80 -2.05 12.47
N ILE A 167 22.15 -2.37 11.35
CA ILE A 167 22.09 -3.74 10.82
C ILE A 167 22.67 -3.77 9.41
N ASN A 168 23.78 -4.51 9.26
CA ASN A 168 24.32 -4.98 7.97
C ASN A 168 24.53 -3.92 6.88
N GLY A 169 24.93 -2.70 7.25
CA GLY A 169 25.23 -1.63 6.28
C GLY A 169 24.00 -0.88 5.75
N GLY A 170 22.85 -1.01 6.42
CA GLY A 170 21.72 -0.10 6.21
C GLY A 170 22.11 1.36 6.50
N THR A 171 21.30 2.28 5.98
CA THR A 171 21.54 3.74 6.12
C THR A 171 20.43 4.47 6.84
N ALA A 172 19.31 3.80 7.16
CA ALA A 172 18.19 4.47 7.79
C ALA A 172 18.51 4.93 9.20
N THR A 173 18.20 6.18 9.50
CA THR A 173 18.44 6.85 10.78
C THR A 173 17.16 7.17 11.53
N TYR A 174 16.01 7.26 10.85
CA TYR A 174 14.70 7.43 11.47
C TYR A 174 13.58 6.81 10.62
N VAL A 175 12.38 6.71 11.22
CA VAL A 175 11.17 6.28 10.51
C VAL A 175 10.05 7.31 10.68
N LYS A 176 9.17 7.36 9.68
CA LYS A 176 7.86 7.99 9.80
C LYS A 176 6.77 6.98 9.45
N PHE A 177 5.56 7.26 9.93
CA PHE A 177 4.40 6.42 9.68
C PHE A 177 3.41 7.17 8.81
N TYR A 178 2.79 6.46 7.87
CA TYR A 178 1.86 7.05 6.92
C TYR A 178 0.59 6.23 6.83
N ARG A 179 -0.55 6.89 6.92
CA ARG A 179 -1.87 6.28 6.78
C ARG A 179 -2.46 6.62 5.44
N TYR A 180 -3.07 5.62 4.81
CA TYR A 180 -3.84 5.85 3.59
C TYR A 180 -4.89 6.94 3.80
N ASN A 181 -4.87 7.95 2.93
CA ASN A 181 -5.82 9.05 3.00
C ASN A 181 -7.12 8.64 2.30
N MET A 182 -8.14 8.36 3.09
CA MET A 182 -9.48 8.03 2.58
C MET A 182 -10.20 9.25 1.98
N SER A 183 -9.69 10.47 2.17
CA SER A 183 -10.27 11.70 1.62
C SER A 183 -9.65 12.11 0.27
N HIS A 184 -9.11 11.16 -0.50
CA HIS A 184 -8.57 11.46 -1.82
C HIS A 184 -9.68 11.94 -2.77
N THR A 185 -9.40 13.02 -3.52
CA THR A 185 -10.35 13.67 -4.41
C THR A 185 -10.37 12.94 -5.75
N HIS A 186 -11.14 11.85 -5.85
CA HIS A 186 -11.43 11.23 -7.14
C HIS A 186 -12.92 11.28 -7.48
N SER A 187 -13.18 11.45 -8.77
CA SER A 187 -14.48 11.24 -9.39
C SER A 187 -14.80 9.75 -9.30
N TYR A 188 -15.70 9.38 -8.40
CA TYR A 188 -16.19 8.01 -8.33
C TYR A 188 -17.00 7.70 -9.59
N SER A 189 -16.71 6.57 -10.23
CA SER A 189 -17.67 5.93 -11.13
C SER A 189 -18.58 5.05 -10.30
N TYR A 190 -19.88 5.14 -10.60
CA TYR A 190 -20.92 4.42 -9.89
C TYR A 190 -21.62 3.50 -10.87
N ASP A 191 -21.57 2.21 -10.59
CA ASP A 191 -22.36 1.21 -11.29
C ASP A 191 -23.47 0.72 -10.36
N VAL A 192 -24.72 0.98 -10.77
CA VAL A 192 -25.90 0.53 -10.04
C VAL A 192 -26.11 -0.95 -10.34
N PHE A 193 -26.08 -1.78 -9.30
CA PHE A 193 -26.31 -3.22 -9.41
C PHE A 193 -27.81 -3.55 -9.29
N ASP A 194 -28.50 -2.84 -8.40
CA ASP A 194 -29.95 -2.88 -8.21
C ASP A 194 -30.39 -1.57 -7.52
N SER A 195 -31.68 -1.28 -7.46
CA SER A 195 -32.33 -0.13 -6.81
C SER A 195 -31.85 0.20 -5.38
N LYS A 196 -31.16 -0.73 -4.70
CA LYS A 196 -30.69 -0.60 -3.30
C LYS A 196 -29.18 -0.58 -3.13
N TYR A 197 -28.40 -0.97 -4.14
CA TYR A 197 -26.96 -1.17 -4.02
C TYR A 197 -26.20 -0.59 -5.21
N HIS A 198 -25.05 0.01 -4.92
CA HIS A 198 -24.08 0.38 -5.95
C HIS A 198 -22.66 0.10 -5.47
N TYR A 199 -21.76 -0.05 -6.43
CA TYR A 199 -20.33 -0.06 -6.17
C TYR A 199 -19.76 1.32 -6.44
N SER A 200 -18.86 1.77 -5.57
CA SER A 200 -17.98 2.88 -5.89
C SER A 200 -16.65 2.31 -6.35
N SER A 201 -16.28 2.60 -7.58
CA SER A 201 -14.93 2.34 -8.09
C SER A 201 -14.21 3.67 -8.18
N CYS A 202 -12.96 3.67 -7.72
CA CYS A 202 -12.06 4.78 -7.94
C CYS A 202 -11.24 4.50 -9.21
N GLU A 203 -10.85 5.56 -9.94
CA GLU A 203 -9.97 5.44 -11.12
C GLU A 203 -8.64 4.73 -10.81
N CYS A 204 -8.25 4.64 -9.53
CA CYS A 204 -7.10 3.85 -9.09
C CYS A 204 -7.32 2.33 -9.09
N GLY A 205 -8.50 1.84 -9.51
CA GLY A 205 -8.80 0.42 -9.70
C GLY A 205 -9.27 -0.32 -8.45
N GLU A 206 -9.33 0.35 -7.30
CA GLU A 206 -9.87 -0.22 -6.06
C GLU A 206 -11.40 -0.14 -6.05
N VAL A 207 -12.07 -1.27 -5.79
CA VAL A 207 -13.52 -1.34 -5.55
C VAL A 207 -13.74 -1.02 -4.07
N ILE A 208 -14.17 0.20 -3.79
CA ILE A 208 -14.24 0.75 -2.44
C ILE A 208 -15.60 0.41 -1.83
N VAL A 209 -15.91 -0.87 -1.65
CA VAL A 209 -17.04 -1.34 -0.82
C VAL A 209 -18.42 -1.28 -1.52
N GLU A 210 -19.27 -2.25 -1.19
CA GLU A 210 -20.71 -2.23 -1.49
C GLU A 210 -21.39 -1.14 -0.64
N HIS A 211 -22.05 -0.20 -1.30
CA HIS A 211 -22.76 0.88 -0.63
C HIS A 211 -24.27 0.66 -0.67
N THR A 212 -24.95 1.03 0.41
CA THR A 212 -26.42 0.96 0.52
C THR A 212 -27.05 2.33 0.33
N PHE A 213 -28.19 2.35 -0.36
CA PHE A 213 -29.03 3.53 -0.48
C PHE A 213 -30.04 3.62 0.67
N GLU A 214 -30.19 4.80 1.25
CA GLU A 214 -31.31 5.13 2.12
C GLU A 214 -32.33 5.99 1.38
N LEU A 215 -33.60 5.73 1.67
CA LEU A 215 -34.70 6.54 1.15
C LEU A 215 -34.63 7.92 1.79
N GLN A 216 -34.40 8.94 0.99
CA GLN A 216 -34.55 10.31 1.47
C GLN A 216 -36.05 10.58 1.61
N SER A 217 -36.50 10.78 2.86
CA SER A 217 -37.91 10.72 3.27
C SER A 217 -38.89 11.46 2.36
N ILE A 218 -40.02 10.78 2.17
CA ILE A 218 -41.21 11.08 1.37
C ILE A 218 -42.07 12.17 2.05
N PHE A 219 -42.66 13.07 1.25
CA PHE A 219 -44.07 13.52 1.23
C PHE A 219 -44.17 14.91 0.57
N PRO A 220 -44.89 15.09 -0.55
CA PRO A 220 -45.51 16.39 -0.80
C PRO A 220 -46.44 16.69 0.38
N LEU A 221 -46.47 17.93 0.86
CA LEU A 221 -47.37 18.40 1.93
C LEU A 221 -48.87 18.33 1.55
N SER A 222 -49.22 17.70 0.42
CA SER A 222 -50.57 17.46 -0.07
C SER A 222 -50.84 15.96 -0.15
N ASN A 223 -52.02 15.52 0.32
CA ASN A 223 -52.53 14.15 0.19
C ASN A 223 -52.88 13.77 -1.27
N GLU A 224 -52.23 14.36 -2.27
CA GLU A 224 -52.47 14.09 -3.68
C GLU A 224 -51.44 13.08 -4.19
N TYR A 225 -51.94 11.94 -4.67
CA TYR A 225 -51.15 10.96 -5.40
C TYR A 225 -50.65 11.60 -6.72
N ASP A 226 -49.34 11.83 -6.85
CA ASP A 226 -48.71 12.21 -8.11
C ASP A 226 -48.19 10.94 -8.83
N PRO A 227 -48.82 10.53 -9.96
CA PRO A 227 -48.38 9.37 -10.72
C PRO A 227 -47.00 9.53 -11.38
N ASN A 228 -46.42 10.74 -11.39
CA ASN A 228 -45.08 11.00 -11.94
C ASN A 228 -43.99 11.09 -10.86
N TYR A 229 -44.32 10.78 -9.60
CA TYR A 229 -43.36 10.84 -8.51
C TYR A 229 -42.25 9.80 -8.69
N ILE A 230 -40.99 10.26 -8.78
CA ILE A 230 -39.80 9.41 -8.79
C ILE A 230 -39.09 9.62 -7.44
N PRO A 231 -39.06 8.61 -6.55
CA PRO A 231 -38.32 8.72 -5.30
C PRO A 231 -36.82 8.90 -5.56
N SER A 232 -36.20 9.82 -4.82
CA SER A 232 -34.75 9.97 -4.80
C SER A 232 -34.15 9.19 -3.64
N TYR A 233 -33.09 8.45 -3.92
CA TYR A 233 -32.35 7.69 -2.94
C TYR A 233 -30.96 8.30 -2.77
N VAL A 234 -30.48 8.42 -1.53
CA VAL A 234 -29.15 8.95 -1.22
C VAL A 234 -28.31 7.91 -0.52
N CYS A 235 -27.07 7.75 -0.96
CA CYS A 235 -26.10 6.93 -0.25
C CYS A 235 -25.63 7.65 1.01
N THR A 236 -25.75 7.02 2.18
CA THR A 236 -25.28 7.60 3.45
C THR A 236 -23.76 7.62 3.58
N TYR A 237 -23.05 6.82 2.78
CA TYR A 237 -21.59 6.74 2.78
C TYR A 237 -20.94 7.81 1.90
N CYS A 238 -21.42 7.99 0.66
CA CYS A 238 -20.76 8.88 -0.32
C CYS A 238 -21.64 10.04 -0.81
N GLY A 239 -22.90 10.13 -0.39
CA GLY A 239 -23.82 11.20 -0.81
C GLY A 239 -24.32 11.11 -2.25
N TYR A 240 -24.00 10.04 -2.99
CA TYR A 240 -24.51 9.82 -4.35
C TYR A 240 -26.04 9.72 -4.36
N VAL A 241 -26.67 10.42 -5.31
CA VAL A 241 -28.13 10.46 -5.46
C VAL A 241 -28.55 9.67 -6.69
N SER A 242 -29.28 8.58 -6.49
CA SER A 242 -29.92 7.84 -7.59
C SER A 242 -31.34 8.35 -7.82
N ARG A 243 -31.69 8.53 -9.09
CA ARG A 243 -33.06 8.79 -9.58
C ARG A 243 -33.52 7.65 -10.47
N THR A 244 -33.37 6.41 -10.00
CA THR A 244 -33.90 5.24 -10.71
C THR A 244 -35.34 4.98 -10.26
N GLY A 245 -36.29 5.29 -11.14
CA GLY A 245 -37.66 4.80 -11.01
C GLY A 245 -37.71 3.29 -11.27
N GLY A 246 -38.32 2.55 -10.35
CA GLY A 246 -38.60 1.12 -10.54
C GLY A 246 -38.93 0.41 -9.24
N LEU A 247 -40.23 0.32 -8.92
CA LEU A 247 -40.83 -0.90 -8.38
C LEU A 247 -41.47 -1.65 -9.55
#